data_AF-A0A2V9M0L4-F1
#
_entry.id   AF-A0A2V9M0L4-F1
#
_cell.length_a   1.000
_cell.length_b   1.000
_cell.length_c   1.000
_cell.angle_alpha   90.00
_cell.angle_beta   90.00
_cell.angle_gamma   90.00
#
_symmetry.space_group_name_H-M   'P 1'
#
loop_
_entity.id
_entity.type
_entity.pdbx_description
1 polymer ?
#
loop_
_entity_poly.entity_id
_entity_poly.type
_entity_poly.pdbx_seq_one_letter_code
_entity_poly.pdbx_strand_id
1 'polypeptide(L)'
;MALNSMNLSFAQNQLLFGWNENEGIVALELENDRQIRLYRKANGALISEVQPFHPVLWLQEADLLEDFKGEVEIVPLSGALTYRALAVFNSWKEINVAKKYLAKSSRRLPSDKSSPCLFLSDPVHQHLLASGQTSFRGMTFADLNRLQLDIETYSLAGFEFSNPQREQDRIIAIALSDCSGWETVLWGKDMTEPEMLEQLNEIIQTRDPDVIEGHNIYKFDLSYLKARADLHGIPLKWGRNGGGPRVYDSRLQVAERTIDYPKWEVPGRHVVKA
;
A
#
# COMPACT_ATOMS: atom_id res chain seq x y z
N MET A 1 38.99 11.89 -4.88
CA MET A 1 38.25 13.17 -4.88
C MET A 1 37.62 13.33 -3.52
N ALA A 2 37.94 14.40 -2.80
CA ALA A 2 37.31 14.70 -1.53
C ALA A 2 35.81 14.93 -1.78
N LEU A 3 34.96 14.14 -1.13
CA LEU A 3 33.53 14.43 -1.02
C LEU A 3 33.44 15.77 -0.29
N ASN A 4 33.13 16.82 -1.05
CA ASN A 4 32.72 18.10 -0.49
C ASN A 4 31.52 17.77 0.40
N SER A 5 31.68 17.87 1.72
CA SER A 5 30.59 17.81 2.69
C SER A 5 29.77 19.09 2.53
N MET A 6 28.98 19.15 1.45
CA MET A 6 27.88 20.09 1.38
C MET A 6 26.99 19.77 2.58
N ASN A 7 26.90 20.70 3.53
CA ASN A 7 25.84 20.75 4.52
C ASN A 7 24.51 20.95 3.77
N LEU A 8 24.01 19.88 3.14
CA LEU A 8 22.64 19.82 2.71
C LEU A 8 21.81 19.94 4.00
N SER A 9 20.80 20.81 3.98
CA SER A 9 19.79 20.75 5.04
C SER A 9 19.26 19.31 5.10
N PHE A 10 18.97 18.78 6.29
CA PHE A 10 18.57 17.38 6.47
C PHE A 10 17.49 16.97 5.44
N ALA A 11 16.48 17.82 5.26
CA ALA A 11 15.36 17.62 4.33
C ALA A 11 15.76 17.63 2.83
N GLN A 12 16.93 18.15 2.46
CA GLN A 12 17.45 18.16 1.08
C GLN A 12 18.44 17.02 0.81
N ASN A 13 18.71 16.15 1.80
CA ASN A 13 19.63 15.04 1.61
C ASN A 13 19.04 13.98 0.69
N GLN A 14 19.43 14.02 -0.59
CA GLN A 14 18.94 13.09 -1.62
C GLN A 14 19.26 11.61 -1.33
N LEU A 15 20.28 11.32 -0.52
CA LEU A 15 20.58 9.94 -0.10
C LEU A 15 19.53 9.40 0.88
N LEU A 16 18.95 10.28 1.69
CA LEU A 16 17.94 9.91 2.69
C LEU A 16 16.51 10.05 2.15
N PHE A 17 16.26 11.08 1.34
CA PHE A 17 14.92 11.48 0.90
C PHE A 17 14.65 11.23 -0.59
N GLY A 18 15.56 10.53 -1.27
CA GLY A 18 15.49 10.25 -2.69
C GLY A 18 15.98 11.40 -3.57
N TRP A 19 16.50 11.07 -4.74
CA TRP A 19 17.04 12.04 -5.70
C TRP A 19 15.97 12.63 -6.63
N ASN A 20 14.80 12.01 -6.72
CA ASN A 20 13.71 12.47 -7.57
C ASN A 20 12.91 13.58 -6.88
N GLU A 21 12.76 14.72 -7.57
CA GLU A 21 12.12 15.92 -7.03
C GLU A 21 10.59 15.90 -7.12
N ASN A 22 9.98 14.81 -7.58
CA ASN A 22 8.53 14.69 -7.61
C ASN A 22 7.93 14.74 -6.20
N GLU A 23 7.17 15.79 -5.93
CA GLU A 23 6.47 16.01 -4.67
C GLU A 23 5.02 15.54 -4.72
N GLY A 24 4.38 15.47 -3.55
CA GLY A 24 2.93 15.29 -3.47
C GLY A 24 2.43 13.87 -3.73
N ILE A 25 3.31 12.86 -3.80
CA ILE A 25 2.91 11.46 -4.08
C ILE A 25 2.17 10.91 -2.87
N VAL A 26 0.85 10.72 -3.00
CA VAL A 26 -0.01 10.24 -1.93
C VAL A 26 -0.29 8.75 -2.03
N ALA A 27 -0.18 8.13 -3.21
CA ALA A 27 -0.31 6.68 -3.35
C ALA A 27 0.37 6.19 -4.63
N LEU A 28 0.78 4.92 -4.63
CA LEU A 28 1.26 4.22 -5.80
C LEU A 28 0.70 2.81 -5.82
N GLU A 29 0.49 2.26 -7.01
CA GLU A 29 0.07 0.87 -7.18
C GLU A 29 0.62 0.29 -8.48
N LEU A 30 0.82 -1.03 -8.49
CA LEU A 30 1.11 -1.76 -9.72
C LEU A 30 -0.14 -1.76 -10.61
N GLU A 31 -0.14 -0.91 -11.62
CA GLU A 31 -1.24 -0.75 -12.58
C GLU A 31 -1.39 -2.02 -13.41
N ASN A 32 -0.26 -2.52 -13.89
CA ASN A 32 -0.15 -3.76 -14.62
C ASN A 32 1.30 -4.27 -14.51
N ASP A 33 1.60 -5.34 -15.22
CA ASP A 33 2.90 -6.02 -15.15
C ASP A 33 4.12 -5.13 -15.46
N ARG A 34 3.93 -3.98 -16.13
CA ARG A 34 5.01 -3.11 -16.62
C ARG A 34 4.86 -1.64 -16.22
N GLN A 35 3.86 -1.31 -15.41
CA GLN A 35 3.55 0.09 -15.12
C GLN A 35 3.11 0.28 -13.68
N ILE A 36 3.49 1.43 -13.12
CA ILE A 36 3.06 1.91 -11.81
C ILE A 36 2.12 3.09 -12.04
N ARG A 37 0.95 3.06 -11.40
CA ARG A 37 0.07 4.22 -11.29
C ARG A 37 0.45 5.00 -10.05
N LEU A 38 0.59 6.31 -10.20
CA LEU A 38 0.83 7.26 -9.13
C LEU A 38 -0.41 8.13 -8.96
N TYR A 39 -0.71 8.46 -7.72
CA TYR A 39 -1.68 9.47 -7.34
C TYR A 39 -0.93 10.58 -6.62
N ARG A 40 -1.08 11.81 -7.10
CA ARG A 40 -0.30 12.95 -6.66
C ARG A 40 -1.19 14.14 -6.35
N LYS A 41 -0.94 14.84 -5.25
CA LYS A 41 -1.53 16.15 -4.98
C LYS A 41 -0.67 17.21 -5.65
N ALA A 42 -1.24 17.92 -6.62
CA ALA A 42 -0.59 19.03 -7.32
C ALA A 42 -1.55 20.21 -7.37
N ASN A 43 -1.12 21.37 -6.86
CA ASN A 43 -1.93 22.59 -6.79
C ASN A 43 -3.32 22.39 -6.14
N GLY A 44 -3.37 21.60 -5.06
CA GLY A 44 -4.61 21.27 -4.33
C GLY A 44 -5.52 20.24 -5.02
N ALA A 45 -5.21 19.80 -6.24
CA ALA A 45 -5.95 18.78 -6.96
C ALA A 45 -5.23 17.43 -6.91
N LEU A 46 -6.00 16.34 -6.92
CA LEU A 46 -5.45 15.02 -7.14
C LEU A 46 -5.29 14.78 -8.65
N ILE A 47 -4.09 14.39 -9.07
CA ILE A 47 -3.78 13.92 -10.42
C ILE A 47 -3.39 12.45 -10.36
N SER A 48 -3.68 11.72 -11.43
CA SER A 48 -3.22 10.34 -11.62
C SER A 48 -2.37 10.26 -12.88
N GLU A 49 -1.22 9.60 -12.76
CA GLU A 49 -0.28 9.37 -13.86
C GLU A 49 0.19 7.92 -13.86
N VAL A 50 0.59 7.42 -15.02
CA VAL A 50 1.13 6.07 -15.18
C VAL A 50 2.56 6.18 -15.66
N GLN A 51 3.47 5.53 -14.96
CA GLN A 51 4.90 5.52 -15.25
C GLN A 51 5.37 4.11 -15.63
N PRO A 52 6.38 3.97 -16.50
CA PRO A 52 7.04 2.70 -16.74
C PRO A 52 7.60 2.10 -15.45
N PHE A 53 7.49 0.78 -15.30
CA PHE A 53 8.01 0.04 -14.17
C PHE A 53 9.22 -0.80 -14.59
N HIS A 54 10.36 -0.52 -13.97
CA HIS A 54 11.61 -1.24 -14.20
C HIS A 54 12.07 -1.90 -12.89
N PRO A 55 11.51 -3.07 -12.52
CA PRO A 55 11.89 -3.74 -11.28
C PRO A 55 13.34 -4.20 -11.32
N VAL A 56 13.98 -4.20 -10.14
CA VAL A 56 15.41 -4.50 -10.01
C VAL A 56 15.70 -5.65 -9.05
N LEU A 57 16.78 -6.36 -9.33
CA LEU A 57 17.31 -7.46 -8.52
C LEU A 57 18.81 -7.26 -8.32
N TRP A 58 19.26 -7.23 -7.07
CA TRP A 58 20.67 -7.08 -6.75
C TRP A 58 21.38 -8.43 -6.79
N LEU A 59 22.52 -8.47 -7.46
CA LEU A 59 23.31 -9.67 -7.70
C LEU A 59 24.70 -9.53 -7.08
N GLN A 60 25.20 -10.62 -6.47
CA GLN A 60 26.59 -10.68 -6.01
C GLN A 60 27.56 -10.64 -7.19
N GLU A 61 27.23 -11.29 -8.30
CA GLU A 61 28.02 -11.32 -9.54
C GLU A 61 27.11 -11.21 -10.76
N ALA A 62 27.61 -10.61 -11.84
CA ALA A 62 26.84 -10.33 -13.07
C ALA A 62 26.48 -11.59 -13.88
N ASP A 63 27.32 -12.61 -13.83
CA ASP A 63 27.21 -13.87 -14.57
C ASP A 63 26.12 -14.82 -14.01
N LEU A 64 25.55 -14.51 -12.83
CA LEU A 64 24.46 -15.28 -12.22
C LEU A 64 23.21 -15.41 -13.12
N LEU A 65 23.07 -14.55 -14.12
CA LEU A 65 21.98 -14.58 -15.10
C LEU A 65 22.47 -14.84 -16.55
N GLU A 66 23.70 -15.30 -16.75
CA GLU A 66 24.26 -15.53 -18.11
C GLU A 66 23.41 -16.49 -18.95
N ASP A 67 22.94 -17.59 -18.35
CA ASP A 67 22.07 -18.58 -19.00
C ASP A 67 20.57 -18.30 -18.82
N PHE A 68 20.20 -17.15 -18.25
CA PHE A 68 18.81 -16.80 -18.03
C PHE A 68 18.12 -16.46 -19.35
N LYS A 69 16.96 -17.08 -19.60
CA LYS A 69 16.15 -16.82 -20.81
C LYS A 69 15.14 -15.72 -20.53
N GLY A 70 15.53 -14.47 -20.77
CA GLY A 70 14.66 -13.29 -20.69
C GLY A 70 15.41 -12.00 -21.00
N GLU A 71 14.67 -10.91 -21.18
CA GLU A 71 15.27 -9.58 -21.35
C GLU A 71 15.70 -9.05 -19.98
N VAL A 72 17.00 -8.80 -19.83
CA VAL A 72 17.60 -8.24 -18.62
C VAL A 72 18.73 -7.31 -19.00
N GLU A 73 18.74 -6.12 -18.41
CA GLU A 73 19.89 -5.23 -18.45
C GLU A 73 20.71 -5.43 -17.17
N ILE A 74 22.03 -5.61 -17.32
CA ILE A 74 22.94 -5.76 -16.19
C ILE A 74 23.75 -4.47 -16.02
N VAL A 75 23.55 -3.80 -14.89
CA VAL A 75 24.25 -2.56 -14.53
C VAL A 75 25.27 -2.86 -13.43
N PRO A 76 26.59 -2.70 -13.68
CA PRO A 76 27.61 -2.84 -12.65
C PRO A 76 27.44 -1.78 -11.55
N LEU A 77 27.51 -2.21 -10.29
CA LEU A 77 27.49 -1.33 -9.13
C LEU A 77 28.92 -0.97 -8.73
N SER A 78 29.12 0.30 -8.38
CA SER A 78 30.40 0.75 -7.84
C SER A 78 30.54 0.38 -6.35
N GLY A 79 31.77 0.11 -5.91
CA GLY A 79 32.09 -0.22 -4.52
C GLY A 79 32.60 -1.66 -4.34
N ALA A 80 32.98 -1.99 -3.10
CA ALA A 80 33.58 -3.28 -2.74
C ALA A 80 32.68 -4.11 -1.80
N LEU A 81 31.38 -3.82 -1.78
CA LEU A 81 30.40 -4.53 -0.95
C LEU A 81 29.92 -5.82 -1.64
N THR A 82 29.01 -6.53 -0.97
CA THR A 82 28.54 -7.86 -1.37
C THR A 82 27.84 -7.89 -2.73
N TYR A 83 26.99 -6.91 -3.04
CA TYR A 83 26.27 -6.86 -4.31
C TYR A 83 27.02 -5.98 -5.31
N ARG A 84 27.35 -6.54 -6.47
CA ARG A 84 28.22 -5.92 -7.49
C ARG A 84 27.50 -5.60 -8.79
N ALA A 85 26.29 -6.09 -8.98
CA ALA A 85 25.50 -5.81 -10.16
C ALA A 85 24.02 -5.63 -9.81
N LEU A 86 23.32 -4.85 -10.64
CA LEU A 86 21.88 -4.66 -10.62
C LEU A 86 21.30 -5.20 -11.92
N ALA A 87 20.43 -6.19 -11.82
CA ALA A 87 19.65 -6.70 -12.94
C ALA A 87 18.33 -5.91 -13.03
N VAL A 88 18.12 -5.23 -14.15
CA VAL A 88 16.94 -4.41 -14.45
C VAL A 88 16.07 -5.16 -15.44
N PHE A 89 14.77 -5.26 -15.15
CA PHE A 89 13.78 -5.97 -15.96
C PHE A 89 12.71 -5.02 -16.50
N ASN A 90 11.95 -5.46 -17.50
CA ASN A 90 10.86 -4.70 -18.10
C ASN A 90 9.48 -5.05 -17.53
N SER A 91 9.39 -6.04 -16.62
CA SER A 91 8.13 -6.47 -16.04
C SER A 91 8.26 -7.16 -14.69
N TRP A 92 7.18 -7.14 -13.91
CA TRP A 92 7.07 -7.85 -12.64
C TRP A 92 7.11 -9.37 -12.81
N LYS A 93 6.52 -9.90 -13.89
CA LYS A 93 6.59 -11.33 -14.22
C LYS A 93 8.02 -11.78 -14.49
N GLU A 94 8.78 -11.06 -15.31
CA GLU A 94 10.16 -11.45 -15.67
C GLU A 94 11.07 -11.49 -14.45
N ILE A 95 11.06 -10.47 -13.59
CA ILE A 95 11.87 -10.50 -12.36
C ILE A 95 11.46 -11.66 -11.45
N ASN A 96 10.17 -12.02 -11.38
CA ASN A 96 9.72 -13.18 -10.60
C ASN A 96 10.16 -14.52 -11.22
N VAL A 97 10.28 -14.61 -12.55
CA VAL A 97 10.85 -15.77 -13.24
C VAL A 97 12.35 -15.85 -12.99
N ALA A 98 13.08 -14.74 -13.10
CA ALA A 98 14.51 -14.65 -12.79
C ALA A 98 14.81 -15.03 -11.33
N LYS A 99 14.00 -14.53 -10.39
CA LYS A 99 14.05 -14.92 -8.98
C LYS A 99 13.93 -16.42 -8.78
N LYS A 100 12.97 -17.07 -9.44
CA LYS A 100 12.78 -18.54 -9.37
C LYS A 100 13.96 -19.29 -10.00
N TYR A 101 14.48 -18.79 -11.12
CA TYR A 101 15.67 -19.34 -11.77
C TYR A 101 16.87 -19.32 -10.83
N LEU A 102 17.17 -18.15 -10.23
CA LEU A 102 18.27 -17.98 -9.28
C LEU A 102 18.10 -18.85 -8.03
N ALA A 103 16.88 -18.97 -7.51
CA ALA A 103 16.63 -19.84 -6.37
C ALA A 103 16.91 -21.31 -6.68
N LYS A 104 16.61 -21.74 -7.91
CA LYS A 104 16.88 -23.10 -8.39
C LYS A 104 18.36 -23.35 -8.65
N SER A 105 19.06 -22.42 -9.29
CA SER A 105 20.49 -22.55 -9.61
C SER A 105 21.36 -22.52 -8.35
N SER A 106 21.06 -21.60 -7.43
CA SER A 106 21.79 -21.44 -6.16
C SER A 106 21.37 -22.43 -5.08
N ARG A 107 20.21 -23.10 -5.23
CA ARG A 107 19.53 -23.89 -4.19
C ARG A 107 19.28 -23.10 -2.88
N ARG A 108 19.12 -21.78 -3.00
CA ARG A 108 18.86 -20.87 -1.89
C ARG A 108 17.59 -20.07 -2.17
N LEU A 109 16.80 -19.80 -1.14
CA LEU A 109 15.67 -18.88 -1.29
C LEU A 109 16.19 -17.43 -1.31
N PRO A 110 15.54 -16.49 -2.02
CA PRO A 110 15.93 -15.08 -2.02
C PRO A 110 15.90 -14.41 -0.63
N SER A 111 15.14 -14.98 0.31
CA SER A 111 15.08 -14.54 1.71
C SER A 111 16.20 -15.10 2.59
N ASP A 112 17.02 -16.03 2.08
CA ASP A 112 18.19 -16.56 2.78
C ASP A 112 19.30 -15.50 2.81
N LYS A 113 19.92 -15.27 3.97
CA LYS A 113 21.06 -14.34 4.10
C LYS A 113 22.25 -14.71 3.23
N SER A 114 22.38 -15.99 2.88
CA SER A 114 23.41 -16.52 1.98
C SER A 114 22.97 -16.58 0.52
N SER A 115 21.79 -16.02 0.18
CA SER A 115 21.34 -15.90 -1.20
C SER A 115 22.33 -15.07 -2.02
N PRO A 116 22.68 -15.50 -3.24
CA PRO A 116 23.55 -14.72 -4.13
C PRO A 116 22.83 -13.51 -4.74
N CYS A 117 21.54 -13.33 -4.43
CA CYS A 117 20.75 -12.18 -4.82
C CYS A 117 19.88 -11.63 -3.69
N LEU A 118 19.56 -10.34 -3.79
CA LEU A 118 18.54 -9.69 -2.97
C LEU A 118 17.36 -9.29 -3.85
N PHE A 119 16.16 -9.68 -3.41
CA PHE A 119 14.90 -9.37 -4.07
C PHE A 119 13.91 -8.78 -3.07
N LEU A 120 13.38 -7.59 -3.38
CA LEU A 120 12.27 -6.99 -2.64
C LEU A 120 10.96 -7.35 -3.32
N SER A 121 10.02 -7.92 -2.55
CA SER A 121 8.79 -8.51 -3.07
C SER A 121 7.63 -7.54 -3.27
N ASP A 122 7.83 -6.27 -2.97
CA ASP A 122 6.83 -5.22 -3.17
C ASP A 122 7.20 -4.41 -4.42
N PRO A 123 6.38 -4.43 -5.49
CA PRO A 123 6.65 -3.68 -6.71
C PRO A 123 6.66 -2.15 -6.49
N VAL A 124 5.85 -1.64 -5.56
CA VAL A 124 5.84 -0.21 -5.23
C VAL A 124 7.16 0.18 -4.56
N HIS A 125 7.63 -0.62 -3.60
CA HIS A 125 8.93 -0.39 -2.97
C HIS A 125 10.07 -0.44 -4.00
N GLN A 126 10.04 -1.41 -4.91
CA GLN A 126 11.01 -1.52 -6.01
C GLN A 126 11.02 -0.26 -6.89
N HIS A 127 9.82 0.22 -7.27
CA HIS A 127 9.68 1.44 -8.07
C HIS A 127 10.27 2.66 -7.35
N LEU A 128 9.89 2.88 -6.09
CA LEU A 128 10.38 4.03 -5.30
C LEU A 128 11.91 4.03 -5.17
N LEU A 129 12.52 2.85 -4.94
CA LEU A 129 13.97 2.73 -4.87
C LEU A 129 14.65 3.01 -6.22
N ALA A 130 14.13 2.42 -7.31
CA ALA A 130 14.72 2.56 -8.63
C ALA A 130 14.56 3.98 -9.21
N SER A 131 13.40 4.60 -8.98
CA SER A 131 13.09 5.94 -9.50
C SER A 131 13.58 7.08 -8.59
N GLY A 132 14.00 6.77 -7.36
CA GLY A 132 14.37 7.75 -6.35
C GLY A 132 13.21 8.61 -5.83
N GLN A 133 11.96 8.25 -6.16
CA GLN A 133 10.76 8.92 -5.68
C GLN A 133 10.47 8.51 -4.23
N THR A 134 9.84 9.42 -3.48
CA THR A 134 9.42 9.17 -2.10
C THR A 134 7.98 9.60 -1.89
N SER A 135 7.23 8.82 -1.11
CA SER A 135 5.87 9.18 -0.73
C SER A 135 5.87 10.44 0.14
N PHE A 136 4.87 11.29 -0.05
CA PHE A 136 4.61 12.49 0.75
C PHE A 136 5.73 13.54 0.76
N ARG A 137 6.69 13.46 -0.18
CA ARG A 137 7.74 14.49 -0.33
C ARG A 137 7.10 15.86 -0.54
N GLY A 138 7.58 16.87 0.19
CA GLY A 138 7.07 18.25 0.13
C GLY A 138 5.71 18.45 0.81
N MET A 139 5.16 17.44 1.49
CA MET A 139 3.86 17.52 2.14
C MET A 139 3.98 17.63 3.66
N THR A 140 2.99 18.27 4.25
CA THR A 140 2.68 18.27 5.68
C THR A 140 1.45 17.41 5.94
N PHE A 141 1.15 17.12 7.22
CA PHE A 141 -0.06 16.41 7.60
C PHE A 141 -1.36 17.14 7.18
N ALA A 142 -1.32 18.47 7.06
CA ALA A 142 -2.47 19.28 6.67
C ALA A 142 -2.79 19.16 5.17
N ASP A 143 -1.85 18.68 4.36
CA ASP A 143 -2.02 18.53 2.91
C ASP A 143 -2.74 17.21 2.54
N LEU A 144 -2.95 16.31 3.51
CA LEU A 144 -3.62 15.04 3.32
C LEU A 144 -5.12 15.16 3.65
N ASN A 145 -5.96 14.68 2.74
CA ASN A 145 -7.37 14.47 3.03
C ASN A 145 -7.51 13.19 3.87
N ARG A 146 -7.87 13.31 5.14
CA ARG A 146 -8.02 12.16 6.06
C ARG A 146 -9.48 12.01 6.47
N LEU A 147 -10.02 10.80 6.33
CA LEU A 147 -11.36 10.43 6.74
C LEU A 147 -11.27 9.43 7.90
N GLN A 148 -11.85 9.77 9.04
CA GLN A 148 -11.99 8.88 10.18
C GLN A 148 -13.31 8.11 10.06
N LEU A 149 -13.29 6.82 10.39
CA LEU A 149 -14.43 5.92 10.31
C LEU A 149 -14.51 5.07 11.58
N ASP A 150 -15.71 4.98 12.14
CA ASP A 150 -16.05 4.12 13.27
C ASP A 150 -17.48 3.55 13.07
N ILE A 151 -17.73 2.32 13.53
CA ILE A 151 -19.05 1.70 13.44
C ILE A 151 -19.59 1.27 14.79
N GLU A 152 -20.92 1.32 14.91
CA GLU A 152 -21.64 0.72 16.03
C GLU A 152 -22.50 -0.43 15.51
N THR A 153 -22.50 -1.53 16.26
CA THR A 153 -23.18 -2.78 15.88
C THR A 153 -24.09 -3.25 17.00
N TYR A 154 -25.25 -3.81 16.65
CA TYR A 154 -26.06 -4.51 17.63
C TYR A 154 -25.35 -5.81 18.07
N SER A 155 -25.56 -6.21 19.32
CA SER A 155 -25.18 -7.54 19.82
C SER A 155 -26.42 -8.23 20.36
N LEU A 156 -26.79 -9.35 19.77
CA LEU A 156 -27.93 -10.14 20.20
C LEU A 156 -27.81 -10.52 21.68
N ALA A 157 -28.91 -10.36 22.42
CA ALA A 157 -28.97 -10.71 23.84
C ALA A 157 -28.51 -12.15 24.07
N GLY A 158 -27.61 -12.34 25.05
CA GLY A 158 -26.97 -13.62 25.35
C GLY A 158 -25.58 -13.80 24.75
N PHE A 159 -25.07 -12.84 23.97
CA PHE A 159 -23.70 -12.83 23.47
C PHE A 159 -22.92 -11.62 24.02
N GLU A 160 -21.64 -11.85 24.35
CA GLU A 160 -20.73 -10.79 24.82
C GLU A 160 -20.23 -9.88 23.69
N PHE A 161 -20.11 -10.42 22.47
CA PHE A 161 -19.59 -9.71 21.31
C PHE A 161 -20.50 -9.85 20.09
N SER A 162 -20.56 -8.78 19.29
CA SER A 162 -21.22 -8.77 17.99
C SER A 162 -20.49 -9.70 17.00
N ASN A 163 -21.26 -10.35 16.15
CA ASN A 163 -20.74 -11.20 15.08
C ASN A 163 -21.36 -10.79 13.74
N PRO A 164 -20.58 -10.33 12.75
CA PRO A 164 -21.13 -9.83 11.49
C PRO A 164 -21.89 -10.90 10.69
N GLN A 165 -21.61 -12.18 10.92
CA GLN A 165 -22.32 -13.30 10.28
C GLN A 165 -23.70 -13.57 10.90
N ARG A 166 -23.98 -12.99 12.07
CA ARG A 166 -25.29 -13.08 12.71
C ARG A 166 -26.19 -11.99 12.15
N GLU A 167 -27.33 -12.37 11.59
CA GLU A 167 -28.27 -11.43 10.96
C GLU A 167 -28.69 -10.30 11.90
N GLN A 168 -28.97 -10.63 13.16
CA GLN A 168 -29.42 -9.70 14.21
C GLN A 168 -28.35 -8.69 14.61
N ASP A 169 -27.06 -9.03 14.47
CA ASP A 169 -25.93 -8.16 14.83
C ASP A 169 -25.60 -7.23 13.67
N ARG A 170 -26.61 -6.52 13.19
CA ARG A 170 -26.46 -5.54 12.12
C ARG A 170 -25.68 -4.31 12.58
N ILE A 171 -25.10 -3.61 11.62
CA ILE A 171 -24.61 -2.25 11.79
C ILE A 171 -25.82 -1.35 12.10
N ILE A 172 -25.69 -0.55 13.15
CA ILE A 172 -26.71 0.39 13.63
C ILE A 172 -26.29 1.84 13.45
N ALA A 173 -24.98 2.13 13.36
CA ALA A 173 -24.48 3.44 12.96
C ALA A 173 -23.11 3.33 12.28
N ILE A 174 -22.83 4.27 11.37
CA ILE A 174 -21.50 4.50 10.80
C ILE A 174 -21.17 5.99 11.01
N ALA A 175 -20.21 6.28 11.87
CA ALA A 175 -19.75 7.63 12.16
C ALA A 175 -18.53 7.97 11.31
N LEU A 176 -18.51 9.17 10.75
CA LEU A 176 -17.50 9.64 9.82
C LEU A 176 -17.13 11.08 10.13
N SER A 177 -15.84 11.39 10.09
CA SER A 177 -15.34 12.76 10.16
C SER A 177 -14.16 12.96 9.23
N ASP A 178 -13.85 14.19 8.83
CA ASP A 178 -12.63 14.48 8.06
C ASP A 178 -11.85 15.69 8.56
N CYS A 179 -10.68 15.90 7.95
CA CYS A 179 -9.77 16.99 8.32
C CYS A 179 -10.29 18.41 8.04
N SER A 180 -11.43 18.57 7.36
CA SER A 180 -12.10 19.87 7.17
C SER A 180 -13.02 20.26 8.35
N GLY A 181 -13.20 19.36 9.32
CA GLY A 181 -14.17 19.50 10.41
C GLY A 181 -15.58 19.06 10.00
N TRP A 182 -15.73 18.39 8.87
CA TRP A 182 -17.00 17.76 8.51
C TRP A 182 -17.20 16.49 9.31
N GLU A 183 -18.44 16.27 9.74
CA GLU A 183 -18.87 15.09 10.48
C GLU A 183 -20.24 14.64 9.97
N THR A 184 -20.48 13.34 9.97
CA THR A 184 -21.80 12.76 9.71
C THR A 184 -21.96 11.42 10.43
N VAL A 185 -23.21 11.04 10.67
CA VAL A 185 -23.57 9.71 11.16
C VAL A 185 -24.64 9.13 10.26
N LEU A 186 -24.37 7.98 9.65
CA LEU A 186 -25.37 7.17 8.97
C LEU A 186 -26.07 6.34 10.04
N TRP A 187 -27.34 6.60 10.32
CA TRP A 187 -28.03 6.02 11.47
C TRP A 187 -29.09 5.01 11.03
N GLY A 188 -29.02 3.79 11.56
CA GLY A 188 -29.93 2.69 11.29
C GLY A 188 -31.39 2.92 11.71
N LYS A 189 -31.70 4.03 12.40
CA LYS A 189 -33.08 4.47 12.66
C LYS A 189 -33.74 5.11 11.42
N ASP A 190 -32.91 5.73 10.56
CA ASP A 190 -33.34 6.49 9.39
C ASP A 190 -33.07 5.72 8.08
N MET A 191 -32.12 4.77 8.12
CA MET A 191 -31.67 3.99 6.98
C MET A 191 -31.63 2.49 7.28
N THR A 192 -31.93 1.67 6.28
CA THR A 192 -31.60 0.25 6.31
C THR A 192 -30.08 0.06 6.26
N GLU A 193 -29.59 -1.10 6.71
CA GLU A 193 -28.15 -1.40 6.65
C GLU A 193 -27.58 -1.39 5.22
N PRO A 194 -28.26 -1.95 4.19
CA PRO A 194 -27.88 -1.75 2.79
C PRO A 194 -27.72 -0.29 2.37
N GLU A 195 -28.69 0.57 2.73
CA GLU A 195 -28.64 2.00 2.40
C GLU A 195 -27.45 2.70 3.07
N MET A 196 -27.14 2.36 4.34
CA MET A 196 -25.96 2.90 5.01
C MET A 196 -24.65 2.48 4.32
N LEU A 197 -24.56 1.23 3.84
CA LEU A 197 -23.37 0.73 3.15
C LEU A 197 -23.17 1.39 1.78
N GLU A 198 -24.24 1.61 1.01
CA GLU A 198 -24.16 2.34 -0.25
C GLU A 198 -23.86 3.83 -0.02
N GLN A 199 -24.47 4.46 0.99
CA GLN A 199 -24.16 5.83 1.35
C GLN A 199 -22.70 5.99 1.80
N LEU A 200 -22.13 5.00 2.49
CA LEU A 200 -20.71 4.96 2.83
C LEU A 200 -19.83 4.90 1.57
N ASN A 201 -20.18 4.09 0.57
CA ASN A 201 -19.50 4.06 -0.72
C ASN A 201 -19.48 5.46 -1.36
N GLU A 202 -20.65 6.10 -1.44
CA GLU A 202 -20.80 7.44 -2.03
C GLU A 202 -19.97 8.49 -1.28
N ILE A 203 -19.96 8.45 0.05
CA ILE A 203 -19.18 9.38 0.87
C ILE A 203 -17.69 9.21 0.60
N ILE A 204 -17.15 7.98 0.63
CA ILE A 204 -15.73 7.74 0.39
C ILE A 204 -15.32 8.19 -1.01
N GLN A 205 -16.18 7.96 -2.02
CA GLN A 205 -15.93 8.40 -3.38
C GLN A 205 -15.96 9.91 -3.53
N THR A 206 -16.94 10.58 -2.90
CA THR A 206 -17.14 12.03 -3.03
C THR A 206 -16.11 12.81 -2.22
N ARG A 207 -15.79 12.35 -1.01
CA ARG A 207 -14.77 12.97 -0.13
C ARG A 207 -13.35 12.72 -0.61
N ASP A 208 -13.15 11.65 -1.36
CA ASP A 208 -11.87 11.24 -1.91
C ASP A 208 -10.68 11.35 -0.92
N PRO A 209 -10.73 10.66 0.23
CA PRO A 209 -9.65 10.72 1.21
C PRO A 209 -8.37 10.05 0.73
N ASP A 210 -7.22 10.66 1.00
CA ASP A 210 -5.91 10.02 0.82
C ASP A 210 -5.68 8.94 1.86
N VAL A 211 -6.25 9.12 3.06
CA VAL A 211 -6.13 8.21 4.21
C VAL A 211 -7.51 7.92 4.81
N ILE A 212 -7.84 6.64 4.99
CA ILE A 212 -8.95 6.17 5.81
C ILE A 212 -8.37 5.69 7.14
N GLU A 213 -8.81 6.26 8.26
CA GLU A 213 -8.25 5.97 9.59
C GLU A 213 -9.34 5.68 10.62
N GLY A 214 -8.96 5.00 11.71
CA GLY A 214 -9.88 4.67 12.81
C GLY A 214 -9.21 3.80 13.87
N HIS A 215 -9.87 3.64 15.01
CA HIS A 215 -9.36 2.86 16.13
C HIS A 215 -9.71 1.38 15.96
N ASN A 216 -8.70 0.50 15.95
CA ASN A 216 -8.88 -0.94 15.67
C ASN A 216 -9.55 -1.27 14.31
N ILE A 217 -9.51 -0.32 13.38
CA ILE A 217 -10.20 -0.32 12.09
C ILE A 217 -10.01 -1.60 11.26
N TYR A 218 -8.81 -2.17 11.24
CA TYR A 218 -8.52 -3.36 10.41
C TYR A 218 -9.28 -4.61 10.86
N LYS A 219 -9.33 -4.88 12.17
CA LYS A 219 -9.83 -6.15 12.72
C LYS A 219 -11.31 -6.11 13.04
N PHE A 220 -11.84 -4.92 13.32
CA PHE A 220 -13.24 -4.74 13.65
C PHE A 220 -13.96 -4.06 12.50
N ASP A 221 -13.90 -2.73 12.41
CA ASP A 221 -14.76 -1.90 11.54
C ASP A 221 -14.77 -2.37 10.09
N LEU A 222 -13.59 -2.45 9.46
CA LEU A 222 -13.49 -2.83 8.05
C LEU A 222 -13.89 -4.28 7.83
N SER A 223 -13.46 -5.19 8.70
CA SER A 223 -13.83 -6.61 8.63
C SER A 223 -15.34 -6.80 8.79
N TYR A 224 -15.97 -6.04 9.68
CA TYR A 224 -17.41 -6.08 9.92
C TYR A 224 -18.16 -5.51 8.71
N LEU A 225 -17.75 -4.33 8.22
CA LEU A 225 -18.32 -3.69 7.04
C LEU A 225 -18.24 -4.60 5.81
N LYS A 226 -17.10 -5.26 5.58
CA LYS A 226 -16.95 -6.21 4.47
C LYS A 226 -17.90 -7.38 4.58
N ALA A 227 -17.96 -8.01 5.76
CA ALA A 227 -18.82 -9.16 5.97
C ALA A 227 -20.30 -8.79 5.79
N ARG A 228 -20.75 -7.63 6.31
CA ARG A 228 -22.13 -7.15 6.11
C ARG A 228 -22.41 -6.76 4.67
N ALA A 229 -21.47 -6.09 4.00
CA ALA A 229 -21.59 -5.76 2.58
C ALA A 229 -21.69 -7.03 1.71
N ASP A 230 -20.90 -8.06 2.00
CA ASP A 230 -20.98 -9.35 1.31
C ASP A 230 -22.34 -10.04 1.52
N LEU A 231 -22.86 -10.04 2.75
CA LEU A 231 -24.19 -10.60 3.06
C LEU A 231 -25.32 -9.91 2.28
N HIS A 232 -25.19 -8.60 2.05
CA HIS A 232 -26.16 -7.81 1.27
C HIS A 232 -25.86 -7.76 -0.23
N GLY A 233 -24.77 -8.39 -0.69
CA GLY A 233 -24.35 -8.34 -2.09
C GLY A 233 -23.90 -6.95 -2.56
N ILE A 234 -23.45 -6.08 -1.64
CA ILE A 234 -23.00 -4.72 -1.92
C ILE A 234 -21.47 -4.72 -2.08
N PRO A 235 -20.93 -4.42 -3.27
CA PRO A 235 -19.49 -4.29 -3.44
C PRO A 235 -19.00 -2.99 -2.79
N LEU A 236 -17.93 -3.07 -1.99
CA LEU A 236 -17.24 -1.88 -1.47
C LEU A 236 -16.43 -1.24 -2.61
N LYS A 237 -16.78 -0.01 -3.01
CA LYS A 237 -16.20 0.69 -4.18
C LYS A 237 -15.24 1.81 -3.79
N TRP A 238 -14.32 1.51 -2.88
CA TRP A 238 -13.51 2.54 -2.21
C TRP A 238 -12.23 2.91 -2.97
N GLY A 239 -11.78 2.10 -3.92
CA GLY A 239 -10.59 2.37 -4.70
C GLY A 239 -10.76 3.53 -5.68
N ARG A 240 -9.72 4.35 -5.84
CA ARG A 240 -9.70 5.45 -6.83
C ARG A 240 -9.72 4.94 -8.27
N ASN A 241 -9.30 3.70 -8.51
CA ASN A 241 -9.41 3.02 -9.81
C ASN A 241 -10.80 2.37 -10.04
N GLY A 242 -11.78 2.63 -9.17
CA GLY A 242 -13.11 2.01 -9.20
C GLY A 242 -13.17 0.59 -8.64
N GLY A 243 -12.02 0.01 -8.27
CA GLY A 243 -11.92 -1.28 -7.60
C GLY A 243 -12.29 -1.22 -6.12
N GLY A 244 -12.48 -2.41 -5.53
CA GLY A 244 -12.72 -2.54 -4.09
C GLY A 244 -11.44 -2.76 -3.27
N PRO A 245 -11.55 -2.71 -1.94
CA PRO A 245 -10.47 -3.09 -1.04
C PRO A 245 -10.04 -4.54 -1.26
N ARG A 246 -8.73 -4.78 -1.17
CA ARG A 246 -8.13 -6.13 -1.11
C ARG A 246 -7.72 -6.41 0.33
N VAL A 247 -8.04 -7.62 0.81
CA VAL A 247 -7.73 -8.06 2.16
C VAL A 247 -6.85 -9.30 2.09
N TYR A 248 -5.78 -9.32 2.86
CA TYR A 248 -4.88 -10.47 2.95
C TYR A 248 -4.26 -10.57 4.34
N ASP A 249 -3.90 -11.79 4.72
CA ASP A 249 -3.28 -12.05 6.02
C ASP A 249 -1.89 -11.41 6.09
N SER A 250 -1.64 -10.66 7.16
CA SER A 250 -0.36 -10.02 7.40
C SER A 250 0.04 -10.16 8.86
N ARG A 251 1.33 -9.93 9.10
CA ARG A 251 1.96 -10.02 10.42
C ARG A 251 2.76 -8.77 10.68
N LEU A 252 2.59 -8.21 11.87
CA LEU A 252 3.43 -7.13 12.37
C LEU A 252 4.23 -7.65 13.56
N GLN A 253 5.54 -7.48 13.50
CA GLN A 253 6.41 -7.73 14.65
C GLN A 253 6.59 -6.44 15.44
N VAL A 254 6.13 -6.42 16.68
CA VAL A 254 6.30 -5.31 17.62
C VAL A 254 7.06 -5.82 18.82
N ALA A 255 8.33 -5.42 18.92
CA ALA A 255 9.30 -5.98 19.87
C ALA A 255 9.33 -7.52 19.76
N GLU A 256 9.09 -8.25 20.85
CA GLU A 256 9.04 -9.71 20.88
C GLU A 256 7.71 -10.32 20.44
N ARG A 257 6.66 -9.51 20.19
CA ARG A 257 5.33 -10.00 19.86
C ARG A 257 5.07 -9.96 18.35
N THR A 258 4.57 -11.07 17.82
CA THR A 258 4.01 -11.14 16.47
C THR A 258 2.50 -10.99 16.56
N ILE A 259 1.95 -10.00 15.87
CA ILE A 259 0.51 -9.71 15.81
C ILE A 259 0.03 -10.01 14.40
N ASP A 260 -0.82 -11.03 14.25
CA ASP A 260 -1.55 -11.27 13.01
C ASP A 260 -2.66 -10.23 12.86
N TYR A 261 -2.83 -9.70 11.66
CA TYR A 261 -3.92 -8.77 11.32
C TYR A 261 -4.29 -8.89 9.83
N PRO A 262 -5.56 -8.66 9.48
CA PRO A 262 -5.93 -8.51 8.07
C PRO A 262 -5.35 -7.18 7.58
N LYS A 263 -4.46 -7.22 6.59
CA LYS A 263 -3.99 -6.00 5.93
C LYS A 263 -4.99 -5.63 4.84
N TRP A 264 -5.31 -4.35 4.83
CA TRP A 264 -6.24 -3.75 3.89
C TRP A 264 -5.47 -2.88 2.90
N GLU A 265 -5.70 -3.13 1.62
CA GLU A 265 -5.27 -2.27 0.53
C GLU A 265 -6.48 -1.69 -0.17
N VAL A 266 -6.58 -0.37 -0.19
CA VAL A 266 -7.60 0.34 -0.95
C VAL A 266 -6.88 1.04 -2.11
N PRO A 267 -7.17 0.69 -3.38
CA PRO A 267 -6.47 1.27 -4.51
C PRO A 267 -6.42 2.80 -4.48
N GLY A 268 -5.21 3.35 -4.55
CA GLY A 268 -4.95 4.79 -4.47
C GLY A 268 -5.17 5.46 -3.10
N ARG A 269 -5.42 4.71 -2.02
CA ARG A 269 -5.60 5.25 -0.65
C ARG A 269 -4.77 4.48 0.37
N HIS A 270 -4.48 5.13 1.50
CA HIS A 270 -3.92 4.45 2.68
C HIS A 270 -5.03 4.09 3.65
N VAL A 271 -4.85 2.99 4.37
CA VAL A 271 -5.63 2.67 5.56
C VAL A 271 -4.67 2.70 6.73
N VAL A 272 -5.02 3.42 7.79
CA VAL A 272 -4.15 3.59 8.98
C VAL A 272 -4.94 3.25 10.24
N LYS A 273 -4.36 2.41 11.11
CA LYS A 273 -4.85 2.26 12.48
C LYS A 273 -4.35 3.44 13.31
N ALA A 274 -5.28 4.25 13.80
CA ALA A 274 -5.03 5.31 14.78
C ALA A 274 -4.97 4.75 16.20
#